data_AF-A0A645J439-F1
#
_entry.id   AF-A0A645J439-F1
#
_cell.length_a   1.000
_cell.length_b   1.000
_cell.length_c   1.000
_cell.angle_alpha   90.00
_cell.angle_beta   90.00
_cell.angle_gamma   90.00
#
_symmetry.space_group_name_H-M   'P 1'
#
loop_
_entity.id
_entity.type
_entity.pdbx_description
1 polymer ?
#
loop_
_entity_poly.entity_id
_entity_poly.type
_entity_poly.pdbx_seq_one_letter_code
_entity_poly.pdbx_strand_id
1 'polypeptide(L)' 'MPAEIYAFRRFDEKNEFAILFNFSDREISFVLPIDFARNNSLVLEGSGQQWAEEMGKARLAGWGCGILKKASV' A
#
# COMPACT_ATOMS: atom_id res chain seq x y z
N MET A 1 16.76 -6.43 12.25
CA MET A 1 16.06 -5.15 12.42
C MET A 1 14.57 -5.46 12.31
N PRO A 2 13.69 -4.91 13.18
CA PRO A 2 12.25 -5.11 13.05
C PRO A 2 11.76 -4.58 11.70
N ALA A 3 10.68 -5.18 11.17
CA ALA A 3 10.09 -4.73 9.91
C ALA A 3 9.54 -3.31 10.07
N GLU A 4 9.95 -2.39 9.19
CA GLU A 4 9.55 -0.97 9.24
C GLU A 4 8.20 -0.73 8.55
N ILE A 5 7.78 -1.65 7.68
CA ILE A 5 6.46 -1.67 7.03
C ILE A 5 5.61 -2.81 7.56
N TYR A 6 4.38 -2.48 7.93
CA TYR A 6 3.34 -3.43 8.28
C TYR A 6 2.32 -3.44 7.16
N ALA A 7 2.15 -4.61 6.55
CA ALA A 7 1.22 -4.81 5.45
C ALA A 7 0.30 -6.00 5.76
N PHE A 8 -1.00 -5.83 5.57
CA PHE A 8 -1.97 -6.92 5.73
C PHE A 8 -3.10 -6.82 4.72
N ARG A 9 -3.64 -7.99 4.37
CA ARG A 9 -4.79 -8.10 3.47
C ARG A 9 -6.08 -8.10 4.27
N ARG A 10 -7.10 -7.43 3.74
CA ARG A 10 -8.48 -7.49 4.25
C ARG A 10 -9.41 -7.83 3.10
N PHE A 11 -10.44 -8.60 3.43
CA PHE A 11 -11.42 -9.09 2.49
C PHE A 11 -12.80 -8.73 3.00
N ASP A 12 -13.66 -8.26 2.11
CA ASP A 12 -15.11 -8.31 2.30
C ASP A 12 -15.71 -9.25 1.23
N GLU A 13 -17.04 -9.35 1.16
CA GLU A 13 -17.73 -10.26 0.25
C GLU A 13 -17.38 -10.06 -1.25
N LYS A 14 -16.91 -8.87 -1.65
CA LYS A 14 -16.69 -8.51 -3.06
C LYS A 14 -15.33 -7.89 -3.34
N ASN A 15 -14.61 -7.49 -2.31
CA ASN A 15 -13.42 -6.67 -2.43
C ASN A 15 -12.25 -7.25 -1.64
N GLU A 16 -11.06 -7.06 -2.20
CA GLU A 16 -9.80 -7.34 -1.53
C GLU A 16 -9.02 -6.03 -1.38
N PHE A 17 -8.49 -5.80 -0.19
CA PHE A 17 -7.74 -4.60 0.17
C PHE A 17 -6.37 -4.95 0.71
N ALA A 18 -5.36 -4.14 0.38
CA ALA A 18 -4.07 -4.12 1.04
C ALA A 18 -3.97 -2.86 1.90
N ILE A 19 -3.69 -3.05 3.18
CA ILE A 19 -3.54 -1.97 4.16
C ILE A 19 -2.08 -1.92 4.57
N LEU A 20 -1.52 -0.70 4.56
CA LEU A 20 -0.10 -0.46 4.62
C LEU A 20 0.19 0.63 5.66
N PHE A 21 1.14 0.38 6.54
CA PHE A 21 1.65 1.34 7.52
C PHE A 21 3.17 1.36 7.49
N ASN A 22 3.74 2.56 7.43
CA ASN A 22 5.14 2.80 7.68
C ASN A 22 5.32 3.25 9.14
N PHE A 23 6.07 2.49 9.94
CA PHE A 23 6.36 2.83 11.34
C PHE A 23 7.80 3.36 11.51
N SER A 24 8.38 3.90 10.45
CA SER A 24 9.67 4.61 10.48
C SER A 24 9.50 6.09 10.20
N ASP A 25 10.49 6.89 10.59
CA ASP A 25 10.57 8.31 10.24
C ASP A 25 10.97 8.58 8.78
N ARG A 26 11.34 7.54 8.03
CA ARG A 26 11.89 7.67 6.67
C ARG A 26 10.86 7.29 5.63
N GLU A 27 10.99 7.84 4.43
CA GLU A 27 10.25 7.31 3.29
C GLU A 27 10.75 5.91 2.95
N ILE A 28 9.82 5.00 2.70
CA ILE A 28 10.09 3.63 2.26
C ILE A 28 9.39 3.36 0.95
N SER A 29 10.16 2.81 0.00
CA SER A 29 9.63 2.20 -1.22
C SER A 29 9.55 0.69 -1.01
N PHE A 30 8.40 0.09 -1.32
CA PHE A 30 8.22 -1.36 -1.20
C PHE A 30 7.49 -1.92 -2.42
N VAL A 31 7.75 -3.20 -2.70
CA VAL A 31 7.16 -3.90 -3.85
C VAL A 31 5.79 -4.45 -3.45
N LEU A 32 4.77 -4.10 -4.22
CA LEU A 32 3.43 -4.63 -4.06
C LEU A 32 3.38 -6.09 -4.55
N PRO A 33 2.55 -6.94 -3.91
CA PRO A 33 2.20 -8.23 -4.48
C PRO A 33 1.73 -8.10 -5.93
N ILE A 34 2.11 -9.05 -6.79
CA ILE A 34 1.91 -8.97 -8.26
C ILE A 34 0.44 -8.74 -8.66
N ASP A 35 -0.50 -9.23 -7.87
CA ASP A 35 -1.93 -9.10 -8.08
C ASP A 35 -2.47 -7.70 -7.76
N PHE A 36 -1.80 -6.94 -6.90
CA PHE A 36 -2.07 -5.51 -6.66
C PHE A 36 -1.26 -4.61 -7.59
N ALA A 37 -0.01 -5.00 -7.90
CA ALA A 37 0.91 -4.22 -8.73
C ALA A 37 0.38 -3.87 -10.13
N ARG A 38 -0.52 -4.69 -10.67
CA ARG A 38 -1.04 -4.53 -12.04
C ARG A 38 -2.45 -3.95 -12.11
N ASN A 39 -3.20 -4.01 -11.01
CA ASN A 39 -4.66 -3.81 -11.01
C ASN A 39 -5.10 -3.37 -9.60
N ASN A 40 -4.83 -2.13 -9.22
CA ASN A 40 -5.33 -1.58 -7.96
C ASN A 40 -5.90 -0.17 -8.17
N SER A 41 -6.67 0.28 -7.19
CA SER A 41 -7.02 1.68 -7.04
C SER A 41 -6.78 2.12 -5.59
N LEU A 42 -6.29 3.33 -5.44
CA LEU A 42 -6.13 3.96 -4.15
C LEU A 42 -7.49 4.36 -3.58
N VAL A 43 -7.82 3.83 -2.40
CA VAL A 43 -9.13 4.06 -1.76
C VAL A 43 -9.07 5.23 -0.79
N LEU A 44 -8.00 5.28 0.00
CA LEU A 44 -7.82 6.25 1.07
C LEU A 44 -6.33 6.57 1.22
N GLU A 45 -6.03 7.87 1.19
CA GLU A 45 -4.72 8.42 1.50
C GLU A 45 -4.66 8.90 2.95
N GLY A 46 -3.66 8.46 3.69
CA GLY A 46 -3.23 9.12 4.92
C GLY A 46 -2.35 10.33 4.61
N SER A 47 -2.19 11.24 5.58
CA SER A 47 -1.31 12.41 5.44
C SER A 47 0.13 12.01 5.05
N GLY A 48 0.69 12.67 4.03
CA GLY A 48 2.12 12.58 3.68
C GLY A 48 2.47 11.64 2.53
N GLN A 49 1.50 11.04 1.82
CA GLN A 49 1.80 10.12 0.73
C GLN A 49 2.02 10.79 -0.64
N GLN A 50 2.97 10.27 -1.41
CA GLN A 50 3.05 10.41 -2.86
C GLN A 50 2.93 9.03 -3.48
N TRP A 51 1.82 8.76 -4.18
CA TRP A 51 1.65 7.53 -4.95
C TRP A 51 2.28 7.69 -6.33
N ALA A 52 3.38 6.98 -6.56
CA ALA A 52 3.89 6.72 -7.90
C ALA A 52 3.66 5.25 -8.20
N GLU A 53 2.63 4.94 -8.99
CA GLU A 53 2.42 3.61 -9.60
C GLU A 53 3.46 3.36 -10.71
N GLU A 54 4.76 3.52 -10.40
CA GLU A 54 5.79 2.98 -11.28
C GLU A 54 5.93 1.49 -10.99
N MET A 55 5.30 0.68 -11.85
CA MET A 55 5.59 -0.76 -11.99
C MET A 55 5.55 -1.57 -10.69
N GLY A 56 4.44 -1.52 -9.96
CA GLY A 56 4.23 -2.40 -8.81
C GLY A 56 5.02 -2.05 -7.56
N LYS A 57 5.46 -0.80 -7.42
CA LYS A 57 6.02 -0.26 -6.18
C LYS A 57 5.08 0.77 -5.58
N ALA A 58 5.07 0.84 -4.26
CA ALA A 58 4.39 1.89 -3.52
C ALA A 58 5.40 2.61 -2.64
N ARG A 59 5.21 3.93 -2.50
CA ARG A 59 6.03 4.80 -1.67
C ARG A 59 5.19 5.30 -0.49
N LEU A 60 5.73 5.16 0.70
CA LEU A 60 5.12 5.62 1.95
C LEU A 60 6.10 6.58 2.61
N ALA A 61 5.68 7.81 2.86
CA ALA A 61 6.45 8.71 3.72
C ALA A 61 6.57 8.13 5.14
N GLY A 62 7.48 8.71 5.93
CA GLY A 62 7.61 8.36 7.34
C GLY A 62 6.28 8.52 8.07
N TRP A 63 5.91 7.52 8.87
CA TRP A 63 4.60 7.43 9.53
C TRP A 63 3.37 7.44 8.61
N GLY A 64 3.57 7.32 7.29
CA GLY A 64 2.49 7.30 6.31
C GLY A 64 1.71 5.98 6.32
N CYS A 65 0.47 6.04 5.83
CA CYS A 65 -0.38 4.88 5.64
C CYS A 65 -1.22 5.00 4.37
N GLY A 66 -1.65 3.85 3.84
CA GLY A 66 -2.50 3.81 2.65
C GLY A 66 -3.32 2.53 2.56
N ILE A 67 -4.46 2.63 1.88
CA ILE A 67 -5.34 1.50 1.58
C ILE A 67 -5.48 1.38 0.07
N LEU A 68 -5.05 0.25 -0.46
CA LEU A 68 -5.26 -0.15 -1.84
C LEU A 68 -6.43 -1.11 -1.93
N LYS A 69 -7.28 -0.93 -2.93
CA LYS A 69 -8.26 -1.94 -3.34
C LYS A 69 -7.76 -2.63 -4.59
N LYS A 70 -7.79 -3.95 -4.60
CA LYS A 70 -7.54 -4.74 -5.80
C LYS A 70 -8.68 -4.51 -6.79
N ALA A 71 -8.36 -4.17 -8.03
CA ALA A 71 -9.36 -4.03 -9.07
C ALA A 71 -10.01 -5.38 -9.35
N SER A 72 -11.33 -5.39 -9.45
CA SER A 72 -12.08 -6.56 -9.91
C SER A 72 -11.79 -6.78 -11.39
N VAL A 73 -11.47 -8.02 -11.76
CA VAL A 73 -11.37 -8.45 -13.17
C VAL A 73 -12.76 -8.73 -13.71
#